data_AF-A0A2N7PZN7-F1
#
_entry.id   AF-A0A2N7PZN7-F1
#
_cell.length_a   1.000
_cell.length_b   1.000
_cell.length_c   1.000
_cell.angle_alpha   90.00
_cell.angle_beta   90.00
_cell.angle_gamma   90.00
#
_symmetry.space_group_name_H-M   'P 1'
#
loop_
_entity.id
_entity.type
_entity.pdbx_description
1 polymer ?
#
loop_
_entity_poly.entity_id
_entity_poly.type
_entity_poly.pdbx_seq_one_letter_code
_entity_poly.pdbx_strand_id
1 'polypeptide(L)' 'GGITVAEDPKTAILWAMPENAIKTGCVDFVLKKDEIPNFLLKIAKQ' A
#
# COMPACT_ATOMS: atom_id res chain seq x y z
N GLY A 1 8.22 11.96 8.74
CA GLY A 1 8.00 10.95 7.70
C GLY A 1 6.60 10.41 7.88
N GLY A 2 5.86 10.24 6.79
CA GLY A 2 4.56 9.57 6.82
C GLY A 2 4.73 8.07 6.51
N ILE A 3 3.79 7.25 6.98
CA ILE A 3 3.71 5.84 6.57
C ILE A 3 3.16 5.78 5.16
N THR A 4 3.84 5.03 4.30
CA THR A 4 3.48 4.83 2.90
C THR A 4 2.99 3.41 2.65
N VAL A 5 1.92 3.28 1.88
CA VAL A 5 1.29 1.99 1.60
C VAL A 5 1.00 1.90 0.11
N ALA A 6 1.34 0.77 -0.51
CA ALA A 6 0.97 0.43 -1.88
C ALA A 6 0.05 -0.80 -1.90
N GLU A 7 -0.87 -0.85 -2.86
CA GLU A 7 -1.66 -2.05 -3.13
C GLU A 7 -0.78 -3.14 -3.76
N ASP A 8 -1.01 -4.41 -3.44
CA ASP A 8 -0.35 -5.53 -4.10
C ASP A 8 -0.66 -5.49 -5.61
N PRO A 9 0.35 -5.37 -6.49
CA PRO A 9 0.16 -5.36 -7.94
C PRO A 9 -0.61 -6.57 -8.47
N LYS A 10 -0.62 -7.70 -7.74
CA LYS A 10 -1.35 -8.93 -8.09
C LYS A 10 -2.85 -8.82 -7.89
N THR A 11 -3.31 -7.98 -6.95
CA THR A 11 -4.74 -7.74 -6.70
C THR A 11 -5.25 -6.49 -7.40
N ALA A 12 -4.35 -5.60 -7.82
CA ALA A 12 -4.69 -4.37 -8.49
C ALA A 12 -5.25 -4.62 -9.89
N ILE A 13 -6.28 -3.85 -10.27
CA ILE A 13 -6.82 -3.85 -11.64
C ILE A 13 -5.77 -3.33 -12.63
N LEU A 14 -4.97 -2.35 -12.21
CA LEU A 14 -3.85 -1.82 -12.96
C LEU A 14 -2.60 -1.79 -12.06
N TRP A 15 -1.66 -2.68 -12.36
CA TRP A 15 -0.44 -2.92 -11.58
C TRP A 15 0.61 -1.81 -11.71
N ALA A 16 0.51 -0.94 -12.73
CA ALA A 16 1.54 0.02 -13.07
C ALA A 16 1.81 1.05 -11.96
N MET A 17 0.76 1.61 -11.34
CA MET A 17 0.94 2.61 -10.28
C MET A 17 1.57 1.99 -9.01
N PRO A 18 1.05 0.87 -8.46
CA PRO A 18 1.67 0.27 -7.28
C PRO A 18 3.09 -0.24 -7.53
N GLU A 19 3.35 -0.86 -8.69
CA GLU A 19 4.70 -1.35 -9.00
C GLU A 19 5.71 -0.21 -9.11
N ASN A 20 5.33 0.92 -9.74
CA ASN A 20 6.19 2.09 -9.82
C ASN A 20 6.46 2.69 -8.43
N ALA A 21 5.45 2.74 -7.56
CA ALA A 21 5.63 3.22 -6.19
C ALA A 21 6.62 2.33 -5.42
N ILE A 22 6.48 1.00 -5.50
CA ILE A 22 7.37 0.04 -4.82
C ILE A 22 8.82 0.19 -5.30
N LYS A 23 9.04 0.37 -6.62
CA LYS A 23 10.37 0.56 -7.20
C LYS A 23 11.12 1.80 -6.70
N THR A 24 10.42 2.79 -6.14
CA THR A 24 11.08 3.96 -5.54
C THR A 24 11.85 3.63 -4.26
N GLY A 25 11.58 2.49 -3.62
CA GLY A 25 12.13 2.13 -2.32
C GLY A 25 11.54 2.94 -1.16
N CYS A 26 10.56 3.80 -1.42
CA CYS A 26 9.92 4.67 -0.44
C CYS A 26 8.60 4.09 0.10
N VAL A 27 8.29 2.81 -0.15
CA VAL A 27 7.05 2.14 0.30
C VAL A 27 7.34 1.29 1.53
N ASP A 28 6.64 1.55 2.63
CA ASP A 28 6.79 0.82 3.90
C ASP A 28 6.00 -0.49 3.90
N PHE A 29 4.80 -0.50 3.31
CA PHE A 29 3.90 -1.65 3.31
C PHE A 29 3.27 -1.92 1.95
N VAL A 30 3.21 -3.20 1.56
CA VAL A 30 2.47 -3.68 0.39
C VAL A 30 1.36 -4.60 0.89
N LEU A 31 0.11 -4.25 0.60
CA LEU A 31 -1.08 -4.92 1.14
C LEU A 31 -2.08 -5.25 0.04
N LYS A 32 -2.87 -6.32 0.23
CA LYS A 32 -4.01 -6.57 -0.66
C LYS A 32 -5.07 -5.50 -0.46
N LYS A 33 -5.88 -5.27 -1.50
CA LYS A 33 -6.99 -4.29 -1.47
C LYS A 33 -7.87 -4.38 -0.22
N ASP A 34 -8.25 -5.60 0.16
CA ASP A 34 -9.16 -5.84 1.30
C ASP A 34 -8.49 -5.67 2.67
N GLU A 35 -7.17 -5.62 2.74
CA GLU A 35 -6.40 -5.45 3.97
C GLU A 35 -6.14 -3.97 4.29
N ILE A 36 -6.10 -3.11 3.26
CA ILE A 36 -5.83 -1.68 3.39
C ILE A 36 -6.78 -0.99 4.38
N PRO A 37 -8.12 -1.18 4.34
CA PRO A 37 -9.01 -0.49 5.28
C PRO A 37 -8.71 -0.81 6.75
N ASN A 38 -8.47 -2.10 7.05
CA ASN A 38 -8.13 -2.53 8.41
C ASN A 38 -6.76 -1.99 8.85
N PHE A 39 -5.80 -1.88 7.94
CA PHE A 39 -4.51 -1.27 8.22
C PHE A 39 -4.65 0.23 8.52
N LEU A 40 -5.38 0.96 7.68
CA LEU A 40 -5.62 2.40 7.86
C LEU A 40 -6.31 2.71 9.19
N LEU A 41 -7.31 1.91 9.59
CA LEU A 41 -7.98 2.07 10.89
C LEU A 41 -7.06 1.79 12.09
N LYS A 42 -6.06 0.92 11.94
CA LYS A 42 -5.08 0.63 13.01
C LYS A 42 -4.11 1.80 13.19
N ILE A 43 -3.60 2.36 12.10
CA ILE A 43 -2.63 3.46 12.16
C ILE A 43 -3.29 4.80 12.50
N ALA A 44 -4.55 5.03 12.10
CA ALA A 44 -5.26 6.29 12.38
C ALA A 44 -5.72 6.42 13.85
N LYS A 45 -5.68 5.33 14.62
CA LYS A 45 -5.99 5.31 16.05
C LYS A 45 -4.76 5.48 16.95
N GLN A 46 -3.58 5.60 16.36
CA GLN A 46 -2.35 5.98 17.06
C GLN A 46 -2.28 7.49 17.20
#